data_AF-A0A957RPW6-F1
#
_entry.id   AF-A0A957RPW6-F1
#
_cell.length_a   1.000
_cell.length_b   1.000
_cell.length_c   1.000
_cell.angle_alpha   90.00
_cell.angle_beta   90.00
_cell.angle_gamma   90.00
#
_symmetry.space_group_name_H-M   'P 1'
#
loop_
_entity.id
_entity.type
_entity.pdbx_description
1 polymer ?
#
loop_
_entity_poly.entity_id
_entity_poly.type
_entity_poly.pdbx_seq_one_letter_code
_entity_poly.pdbx_strand_id
1 'polypeptide(L)' 'EKQWQVINWVRQEAASTGEFPSLRSISKRSGVDTKEIYELFPKGPAKKIARCAGYQKPKGCI' A
#
# COMPACT_ATOMS: atom_id res chain seq x y z
N GLU A 1 -2.16 -4.39 -13.77
CA GLU A 1 -2.74 -3.04 -13.52
C GLU A 1 -3.11 -2.77 -12.05
N LYS A 2 -3.76 -3.69 -11.34
CA LYS A 2 -4.18 -3.50 -9.93
C LYS A 2 -3.06 -3.05 -8.96
N GLN A 3 -1.82 -3.51 -9.16
CA GLN A 3 -0.65 -3.07 -8.39
C GLN A 3 -0.43 -1.55 -8.48
N TRP A 4 -0.53 -0.99 -9.68
CA TRP A 4 -0.32 0.45 -9.90
C TRP A 4 -1.48 1.29 -9.37
N GLN A 5 -2.71 0.78 -9.40
CA GLN A 5 -3.84 1.45 -8.73
C GLN A 5 -3.58 1.56 -7.22
N VAL A 6 -3.16 0.47 -6.58
CA VAL A 6 -2.80 0.46 -5.16
C VAL A 6 -1.66 1.45 -4.88
N ILE A 7 -0.59 1.42 -5.68
CA ILE A 7 0.58 2.30 -5.48
C ILE A 7 0.21 3.78 -5.66
N ASN A 8 -0.55 4.12 -6.71
CA ASN A 8 -0.96 5.50 -6.97
C ASN A 8 -1.88 6.03 -5.88
N TRP A 9 -2.83 5.21 -5.42
CA TRP A 9 -3.71 5.59 -4.32
C TRP A 9 -2.93 5.82 -3.02
N VAL A 10 -2.03 4.90 -2.68
CA VAL A 10 -1.17 5.02 -1.50
C VAL A 10 -0.30 6.27 -1.57
N ARG A 11 0.23 6.60 -2.75
CA ARG A 11 1.01 7.83 -2.95
C ARG A 11 0.16 9.09 -2.72
N GLN A 12 -1.08 9.11 -3.22
CA GLN A 12 -2.00 10.23 -3.00
C GLN A 12 -2.41 10.37 -1.53
N GLU A 13 -2.75 9.27 -0.87
CA GLU A 13 -3.08 9.28 0.56
C GLU A 13 -1.88 9.68 1.41
N ALA A 14 -0.70 9.12 1.16
CA ALA A 14 0.51 9.49 1.88
C ALA A 14 0.92 10.94 1.64
N ALA A 15 0.65 11.50 0.47
CA ALA A 15 0.85 12.94 0.21
C ALA A 15 -0.18 13.81 0.96
N SER A 16 -1.39 13.32 1.19
CA SER A 16 -2.48 14.06 1.84
C SER A 16 -2.43 14.00 3.36
N THR A 17 -2.16 12.82 3.92
CA THR A 17 -2.09 12.58 5.36
C THR A 17 -0.66 12.67 5.92
N GLY A 18 0.35 12.61 5.06
CA GLY A 18 1.76 12.54 5.48
C GLY A 18 2.16 11.19 6.07
N GLU A 19 1.25 10.21 6.10
CA GLU A 19 1.44 8.90 6.72
C GLU A 19 1.16 7.75 5.76
N PHE A 20 1.76 6.58 6.01
CA PHE A 20 1.49 5.39 5.19
C PHE A 20 0.12 4.82 5.56
N PRO A 21 -0.83 4.71 4.60
CA PRO A 21 -2.16 4.17 4.89
C PRO A 21 -2.08 2.68 5.26
N SER A 22 -3.01 2.25 6.11
CA SER A 22 -3.10 0.84 6.52
C SER A 22 -3.48 -0.08 5.35
N LEU A 23 -3.04 -1.34 5.39
CA LEU A 23 -3.43 -2.37 4.40
C LEU A 23 -4.96 -2.50 4.24
N ARG A 24 -5.72 -2.23 5.31
CA ARG A 24 -7.17 -2.29 5.33
C ARG A 24 -7.82 -1.12 4.59
N SER A 25 -7.23 0.08 4.69
CA SER A 25 -7.66 1.25 3.92
C SER A 25 -7.35 1.04 2.43
N ILE A 26 -6.18 0.47 2.14
CA ILE A 26 -5.74 0.12 0.78
C ILE A 26 -6.71 -0.89 0.16
N SER A 27 -7.04 -1.99 0.83
CA SER A 27 -7.93 -3.00 0.28
C SER A 27 -9.34 -2.46 0.05
N LYS A 28 -9.87 -1.72 1.04
CA LYS A 28 -11.21 -1.12 0.95
C LYS A 28 -11.35 -0.11 -0.18
N ARG A 29 -10.31 0.70 -0.45
CA ARG A 29 -10.39 1.78 -1.46
C ARG A 29 -9.87 1.39 -2.84
N SER A 30 -8.89 0.51 -2.90
CA SER A 30 -8.35 0.02 -4.17
C SER A 30 -9.26 -1.05 -4.80
N GLY A 31 -10.24 -1.59 -4.04
CA GLY A 31 -11.10 -2.68 -4.47
C GLY A 31 -10.33 -3.99 -4.68
N VAL A 32 -9.13 -4.09 -4.11
CA VAL A 32 -8.26 -5.26 -4.19
C VAL A 32 -8.35 -5.98 -2.87
N ASP A 33 -8.70 -7.25 -2.93
CA ASP A 33 -8.87 -8.03 -1.71
C ASP A 33 -7.54 -8.22 -0.97
N THR A 34 -7.60 -8.51 0.32
CA THR A 34 -6.36 -8.65 1.11
C THR A 34 -5.53 -9.81 0.54
N LYS A 35 -6.19 -10.91 0.13
CA LYS A 35 -5.53 -12.04 -0.53
C LYS A 35 -4.83 -11.63 -1.83
N GLU A 36 -5.51 -10.90 -2.70
CA GLU A 36 -4.91 -10.39 -3.94
C GLU A 36 -3.71 -9.48 -3.65
N ILE A 37 -3.77 -8.63 -2.63
CA ILE A 37 -2.63 -7.79 -2.23
C ILE A 37 -1.42 -8.64 -1.82
N TYR A 38 -1.64 -9.74 -1.09
CA TYR A 38 -0.57 -10.68 -0.72
C TYR A 38 -0.01 -11.44 -1.93
N GLU A 39 -0.84 -11.77 -2.93
CA GLU A 39 -0.41 -12.39 -4.19
C GLU A 39 0.36 -11.41 -5.08
N LEU A 40 -0.11 -10.17 -5.18
CA LEU A 40 0.52 -9.12 -5.99
C LEU A 40 1.84 -8.62 -5.37
N PHE A 41 1.95 -8.63 -4.04
CA PHE A 41 3.12 -8.18 -3.30
C PHE A 41 3.58 -9.24 -2.29
N PRO A 42 4.24 -10.34 -2.75
CA PRO A 42 4.73 -11.39 -1.86
C PRO A 42 5.87 -10.86 -0.98
N LYS A 43 6.02 -11.40 0.24
CA LYS A 43 7.03 -10.98 1.26
C LYS A 43 6.84 -9.56 1.80
N GLY A 44 5.63 -9.25 2.29
CA GLY A 44 5.34 -8.01 3.01
C GLY A 44 4.78 -6.91 2.10
N PRO A 45 3.45 -6.89 1.88
CA PRO A 45 2.82 -5.94 0.95
C PRO A 45 3.05 -4.49 1.37
N ALA A 46 2.95 -4.18 2.66
CA ALA A 46 3.18 -2.82 3.18
C ALA A 46 4.57 -2.27 2.81
N LYS A 47 5.64 -3.09 2.95
CA LYS A 47 7.01 -2.66 2.65
C LYS A 47 7.23 -2.44 1.15
N LYS A 48 6.68 -3.31 0.30
CA LYS A 48 6.78 -3.17 -1.16
C LYS A 48 6.00 -1.96 -1.66
N ILE A 49 4.76 -1.82 -1.20
CA ILE A 49 3.89 -0.71 -1.56
C ILE A 49 4.52 0.62 -1.10
N ALA A 50 5.03 0.70 0.14
CA ALA A 50 5.74 1.89 0.63
C ALA A 50 6.96 2.24 -0.22
N ARG A 51 7.78 1.23 -0.57
CA ARG A 51 8.95 1.41 -1.44
C ARG A 51 8.55 1.92 -2.83
N CYS A 52 7.50 1.37 -3.43
CA CYS A 52 6.99 1.80 -4.74
C CYS A 52 6.33 3.19 -4.68
N ALA A 53 5.65 3.51 -3.58
CA ALA A 53 5.03 4.81 -3.36
C ALA A 53 6.04 5.93 -3.12
N GLY A 54 7.30 5.59 -2.76
CA GLY A 54 8.35 6.55 -2.42
C GLY A 54 8.34 6.97 -0.94
N TYR A 55 7.65 6.21 -0.10
CA TYR A 55 7.48 6.51 1.33
C TYR A 55 8.53 5.78 2.17
N GLN A 56 9.18 6.49 3.10
CA GLN A 56 10.19 5.86 3.97
C GLN A 56 9.53 4.94 4.99
N LYS A 57 10.21 3.82 5.27
CA LYS A 57 9.87 2.71 6.18
C LYS A 57 8.61 2.96 7.05
N PRO A 58 7.47 2.29 6.78
CA PRO A 58 6.27 2.46 7.61
C PRO A 58 6.62 2.12 9.06
N LYS A 59 6.38 3.08 9.98
CA LYS A 59 6.52 2.84 11.42
C LYS A 59 5.49 1.79 11.81
N GLY A 60 5.94 0.59 12.20
CA GLY A 60 5.05 -0.49 12.66
C GLY A 60 5.05 -1.79 11.84
N CYS A 61 5.88 -1.94 10.80
CA CYS A 61 6.17 -3.27 10.27
C CYS A 61 7.10 -4.02 11.25
N ILE A 62 6.50 -4.77 12.19
CA ILE A 62 7.12 -5.97 12.78
C ILE A 62 7.03 -7.10 11.74
#